data_AF-A0A355ENL7-F1
#
_entry.id   AF-A0A355ENL7-F1
#
_cell.length_a   1.000
_cell.length_b   1.000
_cell.length_c   1.000
_cell.angle_alpha   90.00
_cell.angle_beta   90.00
_cell.angle_gamma   90.00
#
_symmetry.space_group_name_H-M   'P 1'
#
loop_
_entity.id
_entity.type
_entity.pdbx_description
1 polymer ?
#
loop_
_entity_poly.entity_id
_entity_poly.type
_entity_poly.pdbx_seq_one_letter_code
_entity_poly.pdbx_strand_id
1 'polypeptide(L)'
;MSEGIKSVTMGLQPTISMGDIKMERNLSGSSEADREKVCQNFESFMLYSMLKHLEKTTKMSKKGYAEETYMAMVYEKVADFLAEKGVGIKEMLMKYSERESAKVISRSGDNTGKR
;
A
#
# COMPACT_ATOMS: atom_id res chain seq x y z
N MET A 1 -51.37 -14.70 14.24
CA MET A 1 -50.92 -13.71 13.24
C MET A 1 -49.88 -12.81 13.92
N SER A 2 -48.60 -13.00 13.61
CA SER A 2 -47.53 -12.06 13.97
C SER A 2 -46.52 -12.09 12.83
N GLU A 3 -46.61 -11.08 11.97
CA GLU A 3 -45.62 -10.76 10.96
C GLU A 3 -44.52 -9.87 11.54
N GLY A 4 -43.35 -9.91 10.89
CA GLY A 4 -42.27 -8.93 11.02
C GLY A 4 -41.22 -9.32 12.08
N ILE A 5 -39.91 -9.36 11.81
CA ILE A 5 -39.11 -8.65 10.81
C ILE A 5 -37.94 -9.58 10.45
N LYS A 6 -37.79 -9.94 9.17
CA LYS A 6 -36.56 -10.59 8.68
C LYS A 6 -35.47 -9.52 8.61
N SER A 7 -34.53 -9.57 9.54
CA SER A 7 -33.31 -8.76 9.53
C SER A 7 -32.51 -9.09 8.27
N VAL A 8 -32.54 -8.17 7.30
CA VAL A 8 -31.67 -8.22 6.12
C VAL A 8 -30.33 -7.66 6.55
N THR A 9 -29.45 -8.54 7.05
CA THR A 9 -28.01 -8.26 7.12
C THR A 9 -27.45 -8.30 5.71
N MET A 10 -27.68 -7.24 4.93
CA MET A 10 -26.81 -6.91 3.80
C MET A 10 -25.53 -6.35 4.40
N GLY A 11 -24.63 -7.27 4.76
CA GLY A 11 -23.24 -6.95 5.02
C GLY A 11 -22.61 -6.44 3.73
N LEU A 12 -22.70 -5.13 3.49
CA LEU A 12 -21.74 -4.44 2.64
C LEU A 12 -20.40 -4.54 3.36
N GLN A 13 -19.67 -5.62 3.10
CA GLN A 13 -18.24 -5.62 3.32
C GLN A 13 -17.72 -4.38 2.60
N PRO A 14 -16.90 -3.53 3.24
CA PRO A 14 -16.20 -2.51 2.52
C PRO A 14 -15.25 -3.27 1.62
N THR A 15 -15.64 -3.46 0.36
CA THR A 15 -14.72 -3.79 -0.70
C THR A 15 -13.73 -2.66 -0.67
N ILE A 16 -12.57 -2.89 -0.06
CA ILE A 16 -11.38 -2.11 -0.34
C ILE A 16 -11.33 -2.17 -1.86
N SER A 17 -11.68 -1.07 -2.52
CA SER A 17 -11.40 -0.90 -3.94
C SER A 17 -9.90 -0.70 -4.01
N MET A 18 -9.19 -1.79 -3.75
CA MET A 18 -7.80 -1.95 -4.12
C MET A 18 -7.89 -2.04 -5.64
N GLY A 19 -8.05 -0.88 -6.29
CA GLY A 19 -8.08 -0.80 -7.74
C GLY A 19 -6.92 -1.64 -8.24
N ASP A 20 -7.25 -2.69 -9.01
CA ASP A 20 -6.40 -3.80 -9.41
C ASP A 20 -4.91 -3.59 -9.09
N ILE A 21 -4.48 -3.92 -7.86
CA ILE A 21 -3.05 -4.08 -7.59
C ILE A 21 -2.68 -5.41 -8.21
N LYS A 22 -2.54 -5.41 -9.55
CA LYS A 22 -1.94 -6.48 -10.32
C LYS A 22 -0.47 -6.54 -9.89
N MET A 23 -0.23 -7.27 -8.81
CA MET A 23 1.08 -7.47 -8.23
C MET A 23 1.81 -8.51 -9.09
N GLU A 24 2.15 -8.18 -10.34
CA GLU A 24 3.03 -8.96 -11.22
C GLU A 24 3.62 -8.07 -12.31
N ARG A 25 4.94 -7.83 -12.25
CA ARG A 25 5.92 -8.17 -13.31
C ARG A 25 7.30 -7.63 -12.95
N ASN A 26 8.32 -8.42 -13.30
CA ASN A 26 9.71 -8.01 -13.34
C ASN A 26 9.84 -6.57 -13.86
N LEU A 27 10.40 -5.66 -13.06
CA LEU A 27 10.64 -4.26 -13.42
C LEU A 27 11.70 -4.11 -14.53
N SER A 28 12.40 -5.20 -14.87
CA SER A 28 13.36 -5.26 -15.97
C SER A 28 12.62 -5.07 -17.32
N GLY A 29 12.59 -3.83 -17.80
CA GLY A 29 11.93 -3.43 -19.05
C GLY A 29 10.67 -2.55 -18.90
N SER A 30 10.32 -2.15 -17.67
CA SER A 30 9.24 -1.15 -17.45
C SER A 30 9.69 0.26 -17.80
N SER A 31 8.78 1.10 -18.32
CA SER A 31 9.10 2.50 -18.63
C SER A 31 9.35 3.30 -17.36
N GLU A 32 10.12 4.39 -17.46
CA GLU A 32 10.38 5.30 -16.34
C GLU A 32 9.07 5.83 -15.73
N ALA A 33 8.08 6.15 -16.57
CA ALA A 33 6.76 6.60 -16.13
C ALA A 33 5.98 5.52 -15.36
N ASP A 34 6.09 4.25 -15.76
CA ASP A 34 5.46 3.14 -15.03
C ASP A 34 6.11 2.95 -13.66
N ARG A 35 7.44 3.06 -13.60
CA ARG A 35 8.22 2.95 -12.35
C ARG A 35 7.90 4.09 -11.40
N GLU A 36 7.81 5.31 -11.92
CA GLU A 36 7.42 6.48 -11.15
C GLU A 36 6.03 6.31 -10.55
N LYS A 37 5.06 5.86 -11.37
CA LYS A 37 3.69 5.60 -10.91
C LYS A 37 3.63 4.53 -9.83
N VAL A 38 4.40 3.45 -9.96
CA VAL A 38 4.48 2.40 -8.92
C VAL A 38 5.07 2.96 -7.62
N CYS A 39 6.13 3.75 -7.70
CA CYS A 39 6.75 4.37 -6.53
C CYS A 39 5.82 5.38 -5.85
N GLN A 40 5.06 6.18 -6.63
CA GLN A 40 4.05 7.10 -6.11
C GLN A 40 2.89 6.35 -5.44
N ASN A 41 2.39 5.28 -6.06
CA ASN A 41 1.34 4.44 -5.46
C ASN A 41 1.80 3.80 -4.14
N PHE A 42 3.07 3.38 -4.08
CA PHE A 42 3.66 2.86 -2.85
C PHE A 42 3.74 3.94 -1.75
N GLU A 43 4.15 5.15 -2.10
CA GLU A 43 4.20 6.28 -1.16
C GLU A 43 2.80 6.62 -0.62
N SER A 44 1.77 6.68 -1.48
CA SER A 44 0.39 6.87 -1.04
C SER A 44 -0.04 5.76 -0.07
N PHE A 45 0.21 4.49 -0.42
CA PHE A 45 -0.13 3.37 0.47
C PHE A 45 0.56 3.46 1.84
N MET A 46 1.83 3.86 1.87
CA MET A 46 2.59 4.02 3.10
C MET A 46 2.01 5.14 3.97
N LEU A 47 1.71 6.30 3.37
CA LEU A 47 1.13 7.45 4.05
C LEU A 47 -0.26 7.13 4.63
N TYR A 48 -1.12 6.48 3.84
CA TYR A 48 -2.42 5.99 4.32
C TYR A 48 -2.25 5.06 5.53
N SER A 49 -1.33 4.10 5.43
CA SER A 49 -1.05 3.16 6.50
C SER A 49 -0.56 3.88 7.76
N MET A 50 0.31 4.87 7.63
CA MET A 50 0.79 5.68 8.75
C MET A 50 -0.35 6.46 9.42
N LEU A 51 -1.17 7.17 8.64
CA LEU A 51 -2.32 7.93 9.16
C LEU A 51 -3.28 7.03 9.95
N LYS A 52 -3.59 5.85 9.41
CA LYS A 52 -4.45 4.86 10.07
C LYS A 52 -3.85 4.32 11.36
N HIS A 53 -2.52 4.13 11.43
CA HIS A 53 -1.87 3.68 12.65
C HIS A 53 -1.77 4.80 13.71
N LEU A 54 -1.54 6.04 13.28
CA LEU A 54 -1.56 7.21 14.18
C LEU A 54 -2.94 7.43 14.79
N GLU A 55 -4.01 7.23 14.02
CA GLU A 55 -5.38 7.27 14.54
C GLU A 55 -5.59 6.24 15.66
N LYS A 56 -5.12 5.00 15.46
CA LYS A 56 -5.25 3.94 16.47
C LYS A 56 -4.49 4.24 17.76
N THR A 57 -3.34 4.93 17.69
CA THR A 57 -2.52 5.23 18.86
C THR A 57 -2.94 6.50 19.59
N THR A 58 -3.64 7.42 18.93
CA THR A 58 -4.03 8.72 19.51
C THR A 58 -5.20 8.67 20.49
N LYS A 59 -5.78 7.50 20.78
CA LYS A 59 -6.93 7.32 21.71
C LYS A 59 -8.08 8.28 21.43
N MET A 60 -8.25 8.70 20.17
CA MET A 60 -9.45 9.42 19.74
C MET A 60 -10.66 8.53 20.01
N SER A 61 -11.76 9.14 20.45
CA SER A 61 -13.02 8.49 20.87
C SER A 61 -13.38 7.22 20.07
N LYS A 62 -14.05 6.24 20.70
CA LYS A 62 -14.59 5.06 20.00
C LYS A 62 -15.49 5.53 18.84
N LYS A 63 -15.04 5.30 17.62
CA LYS A 63 -15.77 5.65 16.40
C LYS A 63 -16.78 4.56 16.07
N GLY A 64 -17.91 4.96 15.49
CA GLY A 64 -18.85 4.01 14.90
C GLY A 64 -18.32 3.47 13.57
N TYR A 65 -18.81 2.31 13.12
CA TYR A 65 -18.38 1.67 11.87
C TYR A 65 -18.47 2.59 10.63
N ALA A 66 -19.53 3.40 10.54
CA ALA A 66 -19.70 4.37 9.45
C ALA A 66 -18.65 5.49 9.49
N GLU A 67 -18.30 5.96 10.69
CA GLU A 67 -17.29 6.99 10.91
C GLU A 67 -15.88 6.46 10.60
N GLU A 68 -15.57 5.22 10.99
CA GLU A 68 -14.32 4.55 10.62
C GLU A 68 -14.17 4.43 9.10
N THR A 69 -15.26 4.07 8.41
CA THR A 69 -15.27 3.95 6.95
C THR A 69 -15.06 5.30 6.27
N TYR A 70 -15.74 6.34 6.75
CA TYR A 70 -15.56 7.70 6.24
C TYR A 70 -14.12 8.20 6.46
N MET A 71 -13.56 8.00 7.64
CA MET A 71 -12.18 8.41 7.95
C MET A 71 -11.15 7.65 7.11
N ALA A 72 -11.37 6.37 6.83
CA ALA A 72 -10.52 5.61 5.92
C ALA A 72 -10.46 6.24 4.51
N MET A 73 -11.60 6.69 3.97
CA MET A 73 -11.65 7.40 2.69
C MET A 73 -10.93 8.75 2.75
N VAL A 74 -11.06 9.48 3.86
CA VAL A 74 -10.34 10.75 4.06
C VAL A 74 -8.83 10.51 4.07
N TYR A 75 -8.35 9.50 4.79
CA TYR A 75 -6.93 9.17 4.84
C TYR A 75 -6.37 8.76 3.49
N GLU A 76 -7.15 8.02 2.69
CA GLU A 76 -6.78 7.67 1.32
C GLU A 76 -6.58 8.92 0.45
N LYS A 77 -7.51 9.88 0.48
CA LYS A 77 -7.39 11.12 -0.28
C LYS A 77 -6.24 12.01 0.16
N VAL A 78 -5.99 12.08 1.47
CA VAL A 78 -4.84 12.82 2.02
C VAL A 78 -3.53 12.15 1.59
N ALA A 79 -3.48 10.82 1.63
CA ALA A 79 -2.29 10.07 1.23
C ALA A 79 -1.97 10.23 -0.26
N ASP A 80 -2.99 10.14 -1.13
CA ASP A 80 -2.83 10.37 -2.57
C ASP A 80 -2.31 11.79 -2.85
N PHE A 81 -2.90 12.79 -2.21
CA PHE A 81 -2.48 14.18 -2.35
C PHE A 81 -1.03 14.41 -1.91
N LEU A 82 -0.64 13.83 -0.77
CA LEU A 82 0.72 13.95 -0.25
C LEU A 82 1.73 13.19 -1.13
N ALA A 83 1.37 12.02 -1.64
CA ALA A 83 2.22 11.27 -2.55
C ALA A 83 2.41 11.98 -3.90
N GLU A 84 1.38 12.66 -4.40
CA GLU A 84 1.50 13.49 -5.61
C GLU A 84 2.42 14.70 -5.40
N LYS A 85 2.39 15.31 -4.21
CA LYS A 85 3.32 16.39 -3.85
C LYS A 85 4.76 15.90 -3.62
N GLY A 86 4.93 14.62 -3.26
CA GLY A 86 6.20 13.99 -2.96
C GLY A 86 6.66 14.28 -1.53
N VAL A 87 6.73 13.24 -0.70
CA VAL A 87 7.29 13.29 0.67
C VAL A 87 8.72 12.71 0.70
N GLY A 88 9.25 12.32 -0.46
CA GLY A 88 10.63 11.86 -0.65
C GLY A 88 10.78 10.34 -0.84
N ILE A 89 9.70 9.56 -0.65
CA ILE A 89 9.76 8.10 -0.71
C ILE A 89 9.78 7.63 -2.17
N LYS A 90 8.96 8.22 -3.04
CA LYS A 90 8.98 7.97 -4.48
C LYS A 90 10.37 8.23 -5.05
N GLU A 91 10.97 9.38 -4.73
CA GLU A 91 12.28 9.78 -5.23
C GLU A 91 13.38 8.84 -4.72
N MET A 92 13.28 8.40 -3.46
CA MET A 92 14.21 7.42 -2.89
C MET A 92 14.13 6.09 -3.65
N LEU A 93 12.93 5.56 -3.87
CA LEU A 93 12.72 4.28 -4.56
C LEU A 93 13.14 4.33 -6.02
N MET A 94 12.83 5.43 -6.72
CA MET A 94 13.29 5.67 -8.09
C MET A 94 14.83 5.62 -8.18
N LYS A 95 15.53 6.33 -7.28
CA LYS A 95 17.01 6.29 -7.20
C LYS A 95 17.57 4.90 -6.96
N TYR A 96 16.94 4.08 -6.12
CA TYR A 96 17.40 2.70 -5.91
C TYR A 96 17.10 1.79 -7.09
N SER A 97 15.98 2.01 -7.76
CA SER A 97 15.59 1.24 -8.93
C SER A 97 16.45 1.56 -10.15
N GLU A 98 16.98 2.79 -10.27
CA GLU A 98 17.97 3.20 -11.29
C GLU A 98 19.36 2.63 -11.04
N ARG A 99 19.71 2.37 -9.77
CA ARG A 99 20.98 1.75 -9.38
C ARG A 99 21.00 0.23 -9.62
N GLU A 100 20.51 -0.25 -10.77
CA GLU A 100 20.63 -1.66 -11.16
C GLU A 100 21.98 -2.25 -10.69
N SER A 101 21.94 -3.41 -10.02
CA SER A 101 23.12 -4.19 -9.63
C SER A 101 24.04 -3.62 -8.52
N ALA A 102 23.50 -3.28 -7.34
CA ALA A 102 24.32 -3.37 -6.13
C ALA A 102 24.70 -4.85 -5.93
N LYS A 103 25.80 -5.26 -6.57
CA LYS A 103 26.47 -6.58 -6.54
C LYS A 103 26.01 -7.44 -5.36
N VAL A 104 24.93 -8.20 -5.52
CA VAL A 104 24.81 -9.44 -4.77
C VAL A 104 25.86 -10.32 -5.40
N ILE A 105 27.06 -10.32 -4.82
CA ILE A 105 28.13 -11.23 -5.19
C ILE A 105 27.53 -12.62 -4.98
N SER A 106 27.11 -13.28 -6.05
CA SER A 106 26.80 -14.70 -6.06
C SER A 106 28.13 -15.44 -5.92
N ARG A 107 28.75 -15.38 -4.75
CA ARG A 107 29.80 -16.32 -4.37
C ARG A 107 29.11 -17.64 -4.07
N SER A 108 28.71 -18.33 -5.14
CA SER A 108 28.68 -19.79 -5.13
C SER A 108 30.14 -20.24 -5.05
N GLY A 109 30.67 -20.18 -3.83
CA GLY A 109 31.91 -20.87 -3.49
C GLY A 109 31.54 -22.31 -3.21
N ASP A 110 31.47 -23.11 -4.28
CA ASP A 110 31.47 -24.56 -4.17
C ASP A 110 32.73 -24.98 -3.42
N ASN A 111 32.60 -25.24 -2.12
CA ASN A 111 33.58 -26.01 -1.39
C ASN A 111 33.37 -27.48 -1.76
N THR A 112 33.76 -27.87 -2.96
CA THR A 112 34.08 -29.27 -3.27
C THR A 112 35.35 -29.61 -2.50
N GLY A 113 35.18 -29.92 -1.23
CA GLY A 113 36.21 -30.55 -0.41
C GLY A 113 36.55 -31.89 -1.03
N LYS A 114 37.69 -31.95 -1.71
CA LYS A 114 38.34 -33.21 -2.02
C LYS A 114 38.70 -33.88 -0.68
N ARG A 115 38.02 -34.97 -0.37
CA ARG A 115 38.56 -36.04 0.48
C ARG A 115 39.11 -37.12 -0.42
#